data_AF-A0A7W9W6G2-F1
#
_entry.id   AF-A0A7W9W6G2-F1
#
_cell.length_a   1.000
_cell.length_b   1.000
_cell.length_c   1.000
_cell.angle_alpha   90.00
_cell.angle_beta   90.00
_cell.angle_gamma   90.00
#
_symmetry.space_group_name_H-M   'P 1'
#
loop_
_entity.id
_entity.type
_entity.pdbx_description
1 polymer ?
#
loop_
_entity_poly.entity_id
_entity_poly.type
_entity_poly.pdbx_seq_one_letter_code
_entity_poly.pdbx_strand_id
1 'polypeptide(L)'
;MRRGVRTEEMQEQERSKSGLLLRGRLAKELGQHDEAAKLFGEAAALEEALAQAYAAQGISEQVWRHEFSAAGCWFQAGNFLRSLELCDKLMATPDAPETLRERARSYAQTLRERRDRLWTELLQSEHTLVAA
;
A
#
# COMPACT_ATOMS: atom_id res chain seq x y z
N MET A 1 2.91 -23.42 15.79
CA MET A 1 2.22 -22.21 15.31
C MET A 1 1.31 -21.70 16.41
N ARG A 2 1.60 -20.54 17.04
CA ARG A 2 0.63 -19.88 17.92
C ARG A 2 -0.45 -19.26 17.01
N ARG A 3 -1.70 -19.71 17.11
CA ARG A 3 -2.83 -18.92 16.59
C ARG A 3 -2.96 -17.74 17.55
N GLY A 4 -2.41 -16.58 17.18
CA GLY A 4 -2.67 -15.38 17.95
C GLY A 4 -4.17 -15.06 17.94
N VAL A 5 -4.60 -14.42 19.01
CA VAL A 5 -6.01 -14.13 19.25
C VAL A 5 -6.34 -12.84 18.52
N ARG A 6 -7.29 -12.91 17.58
CA ARG A 6 -7.82 -11.71 16.95
C ARG A 6 -8.68 -10.98 17.98
N THR A 7 -8.19 -9.84 18.47
CA THR A 7 -8.93 -9.00 19.42
C THR A 7 -10.11 -8.34 18.75
N GLU A 8 -11.10 -7.89 19.53
CA GLU A 8 -12.26 -7.15 19.02
C GLU A 8 -11.83 -5.87 18.28
N GLU A 9 -10.82 -5.17 18.80
CA GLU A 9 -10.26 -3.97 18.17
C GLU A 9 -9.67 -4.28 16.78
N MET A 10 -8.91 -5.38 16.64
CA MET A 10 -8.37 -5.78 15.34
C MET A 10 -9.46 -6.17 14.35
N GLN A 11 -10.54 -6.80 14.82
CA GLN A 11 -11.70 -7.08 13.98
C GLN A 11 -12.37 -5.80 13.50
N GLU A 12 -12.51 -4.82 14.38
CA GLU A 12 -13.09 -3.52 14.02
C GLU A 12 -12.22 -2.76 13.02
N GLN A 13 -10.90 -2.77 13.23
CA GLN A 13 -9.94 -2.22 12.26
C GLN A 13 -10.03 -2.93 10.91
N GLU A 14 -10.10 -4.27 10.88
CA GLU A 14 -10.27 -5.04 9.64
C GLU A 14 -11.59 -4.69 8.91
N ARG A 15 -12.69 -4.50 9.65
CA ARG A 15 -13.99 -4.07 9.09
C ARG A 15 -13.92 -2.65 8.53
N SER A 16 -13.46 -1.71 9.34
CA SER A 16 -13.33 -0.28 8.99
C SER A 16 -12.49 -0.10 7.73
N LYS A 17 -11.33 -0.76 7.69
CA LYS A 17 -10.43 -0.81 6.53
C LYS A 17 -11.10 -1.35 5.26
N SER A 18 -11.85 -2.44 5.38
CA SER A 18 -12.56 -3.03 4.23
C SER A 18 -13.61 -2.07 3.67
N GLY A 19 -14.30 -1.33 4.55
CA GLY A 19 -15.22 -0.25 4.18
C GLY A 19 -14.52 0.90 3.45
N LEU A 20 -13.37 1.36 3.94
CA LEU A 20 -12.56 2.39 3.30
C LEU A 20 -12.09 1.96 1.90
N LEU A 21 -11.61 0.73 1.74
CA LEU A 21 -11.19 0.19 0.45
C LEU A 21 -12.33 0.11 -0.58
N LEU A 22 -13.54 -0.22 -0.15
CA LEU A 22 -14.71 -0.24 -1.02
C LEU A 22 -15.07 1.19 -1.45
N ARG A 23 -15.15 2.12 -0.50
CA ARG A 23 -15.46 3.52 -0.77
C ARG A 23 -14.41 4.19 -1.65
N GLY A 24 -13.11 3.94 -1.40
CA GLY A 24 -12.02 4.49 -2.20
C GLY A 24 -12.05 4.00 -3.65
N ARG A 25 -12.40 2.73 -3.88
CA ARG A 25 -12.61 2.19 -5.23
C ARG A 25 -13.80 2.86 -5.93
N LEU A 26 -14.93 2.98 -5.25
CA LEU A 26 -16.11 3.65 -5.79
C LEU A 26 -15.83 5.12 -6.12
N ALA A 27 -15.18 5.87 -5.23
CA ALA A 27 -14.78 7.25 -5.47
C ALA A 27 -13.88 7.36 -6.72
N LYS A 28 -12.93 6.43 -6.90
CA LYS A 28 -12.07 6.38 -8.09
C LYS A 28 -12.86 6.14 -9.37
N GLU A 29 -13.82 5.21 -9.34
CA GLU A 29 -14.71 4.92 -10.48
C GLU A 29 -15.59 6.12 -10.84
N LEU A 30 -15.98 6.92 -9.85
CA LEU A 30 -16.72 8.17 -10.04
C LEU A 30 -15.85 9.38 -10.43
N GLY A 31 -14.54 9.19 -10.65
CA GLY A 31 -13.61 10.26 -10.99
C GLY A 31 -13.26 11.20 -9.83
N GLN A 32 -13.63 10.85 -8.60
CA GLN A 32 -13.36 11.62 -7.39
C GLN A 32 -11.95 11.28 -6.87
N HIS A 33 -10.93 11.69 -7.63
CA HIS A 33 -9.56 11.25 -7.40
C HIS A 33 -9.00 11.67 -6.03
N ASP A 34 -9.29 12.89 -5.55
CA ASP A 34 -8.80 13.37 -4.25
C ASP A 34 -9.42 12.60 -3.07
N GLU A 35 -10.74 12.37 -3.12
CA GLU A 35 -11.44 11.60 -2.10
C GLU A 35 -10.99 10.13 -2.11
N ALA A 36 -10.81 9.55 -3.30
CA ALA A 36 -10.26 8.21 -3.43
C ALA A 36 -8.86 8.13 -2.79
N ALA A 37 -7.98 9.09 -3.07
CA ALA A 37 -6.63 9.12 -2.51
C ALA A 37 -6.66 9.21 -0.99
N LYS A 38 -7.52 10.06 -0.42
CA LYS A 38 -7.72 10.17 1.03
C LYS A 38 -8.19 8.85 1.64
N LEU A 39 -9.22 8.22 1.08
CA LEU A 39 -9.76 6.95 1.56
C LEU A 39 -8.73 5.82 1.51
N PHE A 40 -7.90 5.77 0.46
CA PHE A 40 -6.81 4.80 0.38
C PHE A 40 -5.70 5.09 1.39
N GLY A 41 -5.39 6.35 1.66
CA GLY A 41 -4.43 6.73 2.70
C GLY A 41 -4.90 6.30 4.10
N GLU A 42 -6.17 6.53 4.42
CA GLU A 42 -6.77 6.06 5.68
C GLU A 42 -6.75 4.52 5.78
N ALA A 43 -7.09 3.82 4.70
CA ALA A 43 -7.01 2.36 4.67
C ALA A 43 -5.57 1.85 4.85
N ALA A 44 -4.58 2.52 4.26
CA ALA A 44 -3.17 2.17 4.39
C ALA A 44 -2.69 2.31 5.83
N ALA A 45 -3.07 3.38 6.53
CA ALA A 45 -2.73 3.58 7.94
C ALA A 45 -3.30 2.47 8.83
N LEU A 46 -4.54 2.01 8.57
CA LEU A 46 -5.13 0.88 9.30
C LEU A 46 -4.43 -0.45 8.99
N GLU A 47 -4.03 -0.69 7.73
CA GLU A 47 -3.23 -1.87 7.37
C GLU A 47 -1.90 -1.89 8.15
N GLU A 48 -1.19 -0.76 8.24
CA GLU A 48 0.05 -0.68 9.02
C GLU A 48 -0.17 -0.89 10.52
N ALA A 49 -1.25 -0.33 11.08
CA ALA A 49 -1.62 -0.56 12.49
C ALA A 49 -1.92 -2.05 12.77
N LEU A 50 -2.65 -2.72 11.87
CA LEU A 50 -2.92 -4.15 11.95
C LEU A 50 -1.63 -4.97 11.86
N ALA A 51 -0.71 -4.61 10.96
CA ALA A 51 0.60 -5.26 10.87
C ALA A 51 1.37 -5.15 12.19
N GLN A 52 1.39 -3.98 12.83
CA GLN A 52 2.03 -3.78 14.13
C GLN A 52 1.36 -4.62 15.24
N ALA A 53 0.03 -4.66 15.26
CA ALA A 53 -0.72 -5.46 16.23
C ALA A 53 -0.42 -6.96 16.09
N TYR A 54 -0.39 -7.49 14.85
CA TYR A 54 -0.03 -8.88 14.60
C TYR A 54 1.46 -9.17 14.86
N ALA A 55 2.35 -8.19 14.66
CA ALA A 55 3.77 -8.31 15.01
C ALA A 55 3.96 -8.45 16.52
N ALA A 56 3.22 -7.67 17.32
CA ALA A 56 3.23 -7.79 18.78
C ALA A 56 2.75 -9.17 19.27
N GLN A 57 1.93 -9.86 18.48
CA GLN A 57 1.51 -11.24 18.75
C GLN A 57 2.45 -12.31 18.17
N GLY A 58 3.48 -11.92 17.41
CA GLY A 58 4.40 -12.84 16.74
C GLY A 58 3.77 -13.62 15.58
N ILE A 59 2.75 -13.08 14.92
CA ILE A 59 2.08 -13.73 13.77
C ILE A 59 2.59 -13.14 12.46
N SER A 60 3.80 -13.53 12.05
CA SER A 60 4.49 -12.94 10.89
C SER A 60 3.69 -13.00 9.58
N GLU A 61 2.93 -14.08 9.34
CA GLU A 61 2.13 -14.20 8.11
C GLU A 61 1.10 -13.06 7.96
N GLN A 62 0.47 -12.65 9.06
CA GLN A 62 -0.48 -11.55 9.05
C GLN A 62 0.24 -10.22 8.89
N VAL A 63 1.39 -10.04 9.55
CA VAL A 63 2.23 -8.84 9.38
C VAL A 63 2.51 -8.61 7.91
N TRP A 64 3.04 -9.61 7.23
CA TRP A 64 3.41 -9.48 5.83
C TRP A 64 2.23 -9.20 4.90
N ARG A 65 1.09 -9.83 5.18
CA ARG A 65 -0.16 -9.63 4.43
C ARG A 65 -0.64 -8.19 4.54
N HIS A 66 -0.64 -7.66 5.76
CA HIS A 66 -1.07 -6.30 6.04
C HIS A 66 -0.08 -5.26 5.50
N GLU A 67 1.23 -5.50 5.61
CA GLU A 67 2.27 -4.64 5.01
C GLU A 67 2.18 -4.59 3.48
N PHE A 68 1.99 -5.73 2.82
CA PHE A 68 1.83 -5.77 1.36
C PHE A 68 0.55 -5.06 0.91
N SER A 69 -0.54 -5.21 1.67
CA SER A 69 -1.79 -4.49 1.41
C SER A 69 -1.65 -2.98 1.62
N ALA A 70 -0.97 -2.56 2.69
CA ALA A 70 -0.64 -1.16 2.96
C ALA A 70 0.16 -0.54 1.80
N ALA A 71 1.14 -1.26 1.26
CA ALA A 71 1.90 -0.81 0.09
C ALA A 71 0.98 -0.49 -1.10
N GLY A 72 0.02 -1.37 -1.39
CA GLY A 72 -0.97 -1.15 -2.45
C GLY A 72 -1.89 0.04 -2.18
N CYS A 73 -2.29 0.25 -0.93
CA CYS A 73 -3.12 1.37 -0.52
C CYS A 73 -2.37 2.71 -0.65
N TRP A 74 -1.13 2.78 -0.17
CA TRP A 74 -0.31 3.98 -0.29
C TRP A 74 -0.06 4.36 -1.74
N PHE A 75 0.17 3.38 -2.61
CA PHE A 75 0.28 3.64 -4.04
C PHE A 75 -1.00 4.25 -4.61
N GLN A 76 -2.17 3.71 -4.27
CA GLN A 76 -3.44 4.28 -4.73
C GLN A 76 -3.73 5.67 -4.13
N ALA A 77 -3.16 5.98 -2.97
CA ALA A 77 -3.17 7.31 -2.37
C ALA A 77 -2.15 8.28 -3.00
N GLY A 78 -1.36 7.85 -3.98
CA GLY A 78 -0.31 8.65 -4.60
C GLY A 78 0.99 8.75 -3.79
N ASN A 79 1.11 8.02 -2.68
CA ASN A 79 2.33 7.97 -1.86
C ASN A 79 3.27 6.84 -2.32
N PHE A 80 3.97 7.08 -3.44
CA PHE A 80 4.89 6.12 -4.04
C PHE A 80 6.06 5.75 -3.12
N LEU A 81 6.59 6.71 -2.37
CA LEU A 81 7.74 6.48 -1.49
C LEU A 81 7.38 5.49 -0.39
N ARG A 82 6.27 5.72 0.31
CA ARG A 82 5.84 4.81 1.37
C ARG A 82 5.50 3.41 0.86
N SER A 83 4.90 3.34 -0.34
CA SER A 83 4.61 2.07 -1.00
C SER A 83 5.90 1.27 -1.31
N LEU A 84 6.92 1.94 -1.83
CA LEU A 84 8.23 1.33 -2.11
C LEU A 84 8.96 0.91 -0.84
N GLU A 85 8.97 1.74 0.20
CA GLU A 85 9.56 1.41 1.50
C GLU A 85 9.01 0.11 2.08
N LEU A 86 7.68 -0.08 2.02
CA LEU A 86 7.03 -1.30 2.48
C LEU A 86 7.40 -2.52 1.63
N CYS A 87 7.53 -2.35 0.30
CA CYS A 87 7.99 -3.42 -0.57
C CYS A 87 9.45 -3.80 -0.29
N ASP A 88 10.32 -2.81 -0.10
CA ASP A 88 11.73 -3.01 0.23
C ASP A 88 11.88 -3.70 1.59
N LYS A 89 11.07 -3.31 2.59
CA LYS A 89 10.97 -4.00 3.89
C LYS A 89 10.60 -5.48 3.74
N LEU A 90 9.58 -5.79 2.94
CA LEU A 90 9.15 -7.17 2.71
C LEU A 90 10.24 -7.99 2.02
N MET A 91 10.93 -7.43 1.03
CA MET A 91 12.05 -8.09 0.35
C MET A 91 13.24 -8.34 1.29
N ALA A 92 13.48 -7.45 2.24
CA ALA A 92 14.57 -7.57 3.22
C ALA A 92 14.25 -8.55 4.37
N THR A 93 13.00 -9.00 4.51
CA THR A 93 12.58 -9.90 5.60
C THR A 93 12.96 -11.35 5.28
N PRO A 94 13.97 -11.95 5.95
CA PRO A 94 14.50 -13.27 5.56
C PRO A 94 13.48 -14.40 5.75
N ASP A 95 12.64 -14.28 6.77
CA ASP A 95 11.62 -15.27 7.12
C ASP A 95 10.39 -15.21 6.19
N ALA A 96 10.28 -14.17 5.35
CA ALA A 96 9.17 -14.05 4.41
C ALA A 96 9.32 -15.08 3.27
N PRO A 97 8.22 -15.75 2.86
CA PRO A 97 8.22 -16.68 1.73
C PRO A 97 8.82 -16.04 0.48
N GLU A 98 9.65 -16.78 -0.26
CA GLU A 98 10.27 -16.25 -1.49
C GLU A 98 9.20 -15.77 -2.47
N THR A 99 8.07 -16.48 -2.60
CA THR A 99 6.94 -16.07 -3.45
C THR A 99 6.40 -14.69 -3.09
N LEU A 100 6.38 -14.34 -1.81
CA LEU A 100 5.98 -13.01 -1.36
C LEU A 100 7.07 -11.98 -1.68
N ARG A 101 8.34 -12.30 -1.44
CA ARG A 101 9.47 -11.40 -1.75
C ARG A 101 9.55 -11.12 -3.26
N GLU A 102 9.32 -12.12 -4.10
CA GLU A 102 9.22 -11.97 -5.56
C GLU A 102 8.04 -11.10 -5.96
N ARG A 103 6.87 -11.30 -5.33
CA ARG A 103 5.70 -10.45 -5.58
C ARG A 103 5.95 -8.98 -5.18
N ALA A 104 6.60 -8.75 -4.04
CA ALA A 104 7.01 -7.41 -3.61
C ALA A 104 8.03 -6.79 -4.58
N ARG A 105 8.99 -7.57 -5.06
CA ARG A 105 9.98 -7.14 -6.07
C ARG A 105 9.33 -6.73 -7.38
N SER A 106 8.46 -7.59 -7.92
CA SER A 106 7.73 -7.32 -9.16
C SER A 106 6.84 -6.09 -9.02
N TYR A 107 6.13 -5.96 -7.90
CA TYR A 107 5.29 -4.80 -7.63
C TYR A 107 6.13 -3.51 -7.53
N ALA A 108 7.22 -3.52 -6.76
CA ALA A 108 8.12 -2.37 -6.64
C ALA A 108 8.73 -1.95 -7.98
N GLN A 109 9.05 -2.90 -8.86
CA GLN A 109 9.51 -2.60 -10.21
C GLN A 109 8.43 -1.84 -11.01
N THR A 110 7.19 -2.32 -11.02
CA THR A 110 6.08 -1.62 -11.69
C THR A 110 5.87 -0.21 -11.13
N LEU A 111 6.02 -0.02 -9.81
CA LEU A 111 5.92 1.29 -9.19
C LEU A 111 7.02 2.25 -9.66
N ARG A 112 8.27 1.78 -9.72
CA ARG A 112 9.42 2.56 -10.21
C ARG A 112 9.24 2.95 -11.67
N GLU A 113 8.86 2.00 -12.53
CA GLU A 113 8.59 2.26 -13.95
C GLU A 113 7.46 3.30 -14.15
N ARG A 114 6.38 3.20 -13.35
CA ARG A 114 5.28 4.16 -13.44
C ARG A 114 5.68 5.55 -12.95
N ARG A 115 6.45 5.64 -11.87
CA ARG A 115 6.99 6.91 -11.37
C ARG A 115 7.89 7.56 -12.41
N ASP A 116 8.81 6.80 -13.01
CA ASP A 116 9.78 7.32 -13.98
C ASP A 116 9.07 7.81 -15.26
N ARG A 117 8.01 7.11 -15.69
CA ARG A 117 7.14 7.58 -16.79
C ARG A 117 6.48 8.91 -16.47
N LEU A 118 5.82 9.03 -15.29
CA LEU A 118 5.17 10.27 -14.87
C LEU A 118 6.16 11.43 -14.79
N TRP A 119 7.38 11.17 -14.29
CA TRP A 119 8.43 12.18 -14.23
C TRP A 119 8.87 12.65 -15.61
N THR A 120 8.99 11.70 -16.55
CA THR A 120 9.35 12.00 -17.95
C THR A 120 8.26 12.82 -18.64
N GLU A 121 6.99 12.46 -18.45
CA GLU A 121 5.83 13.19 -18.99
C GLU A 121 5.75 14.62 -18.42
N LEU A 122 5.97 14.79 -17.11
CA LEU A 122 5.98 16.10 -16.46
C LEU A 122 7.08 17.00 -17.04
N LEU A 123 8.32 16.50 -17.10
CA LEU A 123 9.45 17.26 -17.66
C LEU A 123 9.21 17.65 -19.12
N GLN A 124 8.62 16.77 -19.94
CA GLN A 124 8.28 17.09 -21.34
C GLN A 124 7.19 18.16 -21.44
N SER A 125 6.20 18.14 -20.53
CA SER A 125 5.13 19.15 -20.49
C SER A 125 5.60 20.54 -20.06
N GLU A 126 6.63 20.62 -19.20
CA GLU A 126 7.24 21.88 -18.81
C GLU A 126 8.05 22.50 -19.96
N HIS A 127 8.72 21.67 -20.78
CA HIS A 127 9.48 22.15 -21.94
C HIS A 127 8.60 22.68 -23.07
N THR A 128 7.38 22.16 -23.26
CA THR A 128 6.44 22.67 -24.27
C THR A 128 5.76 23.98 -23.87
N LEU A 129 5.60 24.24 -22.56
CA LEU A 129 5.02 25.49 -22.06
C LEU A 129 5.98 26.68 -22.12
N VAL A 130 7.30 26.45 -22.15
CA VAL A 130 8.32 27.50 -22.28
C VAL A 130 8.62 27.85 -23.74
N ALA A 131 8.24 26.99 -24.69
CA ALA A 131 8.49 27.14 -26.12
C ALA A 131 7.28 27.64 -26.94
N ALA A 132 6.14 27.92 -26.28
CA ALA A 132 4.92 28.46 -26.88
C ALA A 132 4.69 29.92 -26.46
#